data_AF-A0A059DVL6-F1
#
_entry.id   AF-A0A059DVL6-F1
#
_cell.length_a   1.000
_cell.length_b   1.000
_cell.length_c   1.000
_cell.angle_alpha   90.00
_cell.angle_beta   90.00
_cell.angle_gamma   90.00
#
_symmetry.space_group_name_H-M   'P 1'
#
loop_
_entity.id
_entity.type
_entity.pdbx_description
1 polymer ?
#
loop_
_entity_poly.entity_id
_entity_poly.type
_entity_poly.pdbx_seq_one_letter_code
_entity_poly.pdbx_strand_id
1 'polypeptide(L)'
;MVRAAVISLTACFMLPGCTTLPFFGATCPEITDTSAWINRMPGPGQPSGGKLHVVVRVADDQSWMLTPQSGHSEGLLVLDLSKGGPSVPGTAAYQQSRKPLPQHIQVQCQGKRVATIDEITVAY
;
A
#
# COMPACT_ATOMS: atom_id res chain seq x y z
N MET A 1 -79.51 -11.14 -6.87
CA MET A 1 -78.94 -9.89 -7.40
C MET A 1 -77.44 -9.90 -7.07
N VAL A 2 -76.61 -10.34 -8.02
CA VAL A 2 -75.58 -9.54 -8.74
C VAL A 2 -74.49 -9.02 -7.78
N ARG A 3 -73.38 -9.76 -7.65
CA ARG A 3 -72.02 -9.50 -8.21
C ARG A 3 -71.34 -8.25 -7.62
N ALA A 4 -70.19 -8.45 -6.98
CA ALA A 4 -68.88 -8.09 -7.55
C ALA A 4 -67.75 -8.36 -6.54
N ALA A 5 -66.83 -9.24 -6.92
CA ALA A 5 -65.50 -9.31 -6.34
C ALA A 5 -64.69 -8.10 -6.82
N VAL A 6 -63.91 -7.47 -5.93
CA VAL A 6 -62.86 -6.54 -6.32
C VAL A 6 -61.59 -6.95 -5.59
N ILE A 7 -60.69 -7.56 -6.36
CA ILE A 7 -59.30 -7.80 -6.03
C ILE A 7 -58.57 -6.49 -6.36
N SER A 8 -58.01 -5.82 -5.36
CA SER A 8 -57.00 -4.77 -5.60
C SER A 8 -55.62 -5.34 -5.34
N LEU A 9 -54.95 -5.69 -6.44
CA LEU A 9 -53.49 -5.75 -6.57
C LEU A 9 -52.87 -4.36 -6.31
N THR A 10 -51.55 -4.37 -6.15
CA THR A 10 -50.57 -3.26 -6.22
C THR A 10 -50.19 -2.60 -4.89
N ALA A 11 -48.91 -2.39 -4.57
CA ALA A 11 -47.65 -2.95 -5.05
C ALA A 11 -46.62 -2.66 -3.95
N CYS A 12 -45.79 -3.65 -3.62
CA CYS A 12 -44.65 -3.49 -2.72
C CYS A 12 -43.61 -2.59 -3.42
N PHE A 13 -43.61 -1.28 -3.13
CA PHE A 13 -42.48 -0.41 -3.48
C PHE A 13 -41.41 -0.52 -2.39
N MET A 14 -40.63 -1.59 -2.47
CA MET A 14 -39.30 -1.64 -1.89
C MET A 14 -38.45 -0.62 -2.66
N LEU A 15 -37.96 0.42 -1.98
CA LEU A 15 -36.88 1.27 -2.50
C LEU A 15 -35.56 0.76 -1.89
N PRO A 16 -34.83 -0.19 -2.52
CA PRO A 16 -33.44 -0.40 -2.20
C PRO A 16 -32.63 0.62 -3.01
N GLY A 17 -32.61 1.86 -2.53
CA GLY A 17 -31.88 2.96 -3.15
C GLY A 17 -30.62 3.33 -2.38
N CYS A 18 -29.93 2.36 -1.75
CA CYS A 18 -28.53 2.57 -1.37
C CYS A 18 -27.75 2.63 -2.69
N THR A 19 -27.57 3.84 -3.21
CA THR A 19 -26.56 4.12 -4.22
C THR A 19 -25.24 3.63 -3.63
N THR A 20 -24.81 2.46 -4.08
CA THR A 20 -23.44 2.00 -3.89
C THR A 20 -22.57 3.03 -4.61
N LEU A 21 -22.06 3.99 -3.83
CA LEU A 21 -20.87 4.72 -4.23
C LEU A 21 -19.89 3.65 -4.71
N PRO A 22 -19.29 3.80 -5.90
CA PRO A 22 -18.15 2.97 -6.22
C PRO A 22 -17.05 3.48 -5.28
N PHE A 23 -16.97 2.89 -4.10
CA PHE A 23 -15.71 2.78 -3.42
C PHE A 23 -14.83 1.96 -4.36
N PHE A 24 -14.26 2.64 -5.37
CA PHE A 24 -12.95 2.30 -5.89
C PHE A 24 -11.96 2.58 -4.76
N GLY A 25 -12.15 1.91 -3.61
CA GLY A 25 -11.14 1.71 -2.62
C GLY A 25 -10.08 0.96 -3.38
N ALA A 26 -9.03 1.69 -3.75
CA ALA A 26 -7.84 1.19 -4.37
C ALA A 26 -7.47 -0.13 -3.69
N THR A 27 -7.81 -1.27 -4.30
CA THR A 27 -7.48 -2.57 -3.71
C THR A 27 -5.96 -2.60 -3.55
N CYS A 28 -5.50 -3.09 -2.40
CA CYS A 28 -4.07 -3.28 -2.20
C CYS A 28 -3.56 -4.22 -3.28
N PRO A 29 -2.50 -3.84 -4.01
CA PRO A 29 -2.05 -4.62 -5.13
C PRO A 29 -1.33 -5.86 -4.60
N GLU A 30 -1.32 -6.92 -5.41
CA GLU A 30 -0.50 -8.08 -5.10
C GLU A 30 0.98 -7.70 -5.22
N ILE A 31 1.76 -8.02 -4.19
CA ILE A 31 3.20 -7.80 -4.19
C ILE A 31 3.87 -8.98 -4.88
N THR A 32 4.63 -8.69 -5.94
CA THR A 32 5.31 -9.70 -6.74
C THR A 32 6.76 -9.92 -6.31
N ASP A 33 7.40 -8.87 -5.77
CA ASP A 33 8.78 -8.93 -5.30
C ASP A 33 9.08 -7.81 -4.29
N THR A 34 10.04 -8.07 -3.40
CA THR A 34 10.50 -7.10 -2.41
C THR A 34 12.01 -7.19 -2.24
N SER A 35 12.69 -6.03 -2.26
CA SER A 35 14.12 -5.96 -2.02
C SER A 35 14.48 -4.77 -1.15
N ALA A 36 15.45 -4.97 -0.27
CA ALA A 36 16.03 -3.92 0.55
C ALA A 36 17.55 -4.06 0.63
N TRP A 37 18.24 -2.92 0.54
CA TRP A 37 19.69 -2.89 0.69
C TRP A 37 20.18 -1.56 1.25
N ILE A 38 21.32 -1.59 1.92
CA ILE A 38 22.04 -0.42 2.38
C ILE A 38 23.17 -0.16 1.39
N ASN A 39 23.10 0.96 0.69
CA ASN A 39 24.16 1.43 -0.19
C ASN A 39 25.24 2.14 0.63
N ARG A 40 26.41 1.52 0.76
CA ARG A 40 27.63 2.06 1.37
C ARG A 40 28.72 2.43 0.36
N MET A 41 28.42 2.35 -0.94
CA MET A 41 29.37 2.78 -1.96
C MET A 41 29.78 4.24 -1.71
N PRO A 42 31.05 4.60 -1.94
CA PRO A 42 31.50 5.99 -1.83
C PRO A 42 30.80 6.86 -2.88
N GLY A 43 30.22 7.97 -2.46
CA GLY A 43 29.56 8.91 -3.35
C GLY A 43 29.61 10.34 -2.81
N PRO A 44 29.62 11.36 -3.70
CA PRO A 44 29.59 12.75 -3.28
C PRO A 44 28.32 13.04 -2.45
N GLY A 45 28.50 13.57 -1.23
CA GLY A 45 27.39 13.89 -0.34
C GLY A 45 26.75 12.68 0.38
N GLN A 46 27.37 11.49 0.33
CA GLN A 46 26.82 10.31 0.98
C GLN A 46 27.14 10.33 2.49
N PRO A 47 26.13 10.29 3.37
CA PRO A 47 26.36 10.30 4.82
C PRO A 47 27.12 9.05 5.26
N SER A 48 28.00 9.22 6.25
CA SER A 48 28.77 8.12 6.84
C SER A 48 27.82 7.04 7.37
N GLY A 49 27.97 5.82 6.86
CA GLY A 49 27.14 4.67 7.21
C GLY A 49 26.07 4.27 6.19
N GLY A 50 26.01 4.92 5.03
CA GLY A 50 25.20 4.49 3.87
C GLY A 50 23.73 4.87 3.94
N LYS A 51 23.02 4.64 2.83
CA LYS A 51 21.60 4.96 2.64
C LYS A 51 20.80 3.68 2.42
N LEU A 52 19.70 3.52 3.15
CA LEU A 52 18.75 2.42 2.92
C LEU A 52 17.96 2.70 1.65
N HIS A 53 17.80 1.67 0.83
CA HIS A 53 16.91 1.61 -0.31
C HIS A 53 15.94 0.45 -0.11
N VAL A 54 14.67 0.70 -0.37
CA VAL A 54 13.60 -0.31 -0.35
C VAL A 54 12.86 -0.21 -1.68
N VAL A 55 12.64 -1.35 -2.32
CA VAL A 55 11.88 -1.46 -3.56
C VAL A 55 10.86 -2.58 -3.42
N VAL A 56 9.61 -2.27 -3.75
CA VAL A 56 8.50 -3.21 -3.80
C VAL A 56 7.96 -3.21 -5.22
N ARG A 57 7.88 -4.40 -5.83
CA ARG A 57 7.21 -4.60 -7.13
C ARG A 57 5.81 -5.11 -6.88
N VAL A 58 4.87 -4.65 -7.70
CA VAL A 58 3.46 -5.03 -7.61
C VAL A 58 2.98 -5.59 -8.95
N ALA A 59 1.89 -6.34 -8.93
CA ALA A 59 1.37 -7.02 -10.12
C ALA A 59 0.66 -6.09 -11.11
N ASP A 60 0.21 -4.92 -10.66
CA ASP A 60 -0.48 -3.95 -11.52
C ASP A 60 0.48 -2.97 -12.21
N ASP A 61 -0.07 -2.19 -13.15
CA ASP A 61 0.61 -1.16 -13.92
C ASP A 61 0.30 0.26 -13.43
N GLN A 62 -0.08 0.42 -12.16
CA GLN A 62 -0.34 1.74 -11.58
C GLN A 62 0.93 2.31 -10.93
N SER A 63 0.97 3.62 -10.73
CA SER A 63 2.02 4.26 -9.92
C SER A 63 1.77 4.01 -8.44
N TRP A 64 2.83 3.71 -7.69
CA TRP A 64 2.78 3.46 -6.25
C TRP A 64 3.92 4.14 -5.50
N MET A 65 3.67 4.44 -4.24
CA MET A 65 4.60 5.12 -3.35
C MET A 65 4.62 4.47 -1.98
N LEU A 66 5.82 4.38 -1.41
CA LEU A 66 6.08 3.97 -0.03
C LEU A 66 6.31 5.22 0.83
N THR A 67 5.53 5.35 1.90
CA THR A 67 5.65 6.45 2.86
C THR A 67 5.94 5.89 4.25
N PRO A 68 6.92 6.40 5.00
CA PRO A 68 7.19 5.91 6.35
C PRO A 68 6.08 6.34 7.30
N GLN A 69 5.57 5.39 8.09
CA GLN A 69 4.64 5.72 9.17
C GLN A 69 5.36 6.45 10.31
N SER A 70 4.62 7.32 10.99
CA SER A 70 5.09 7.96 12.21
C SER A 70 4.92 7.02 13.40
N GLY A 71 5.95 6.90 14.24
CA GLY A 71 5.97 5.97 15.37
C GLY A 71 6.92 4.82 15.08
N HIS A 72 8.11 4.91 15.64
CA HIS A 72 9.16 3.93 15.41
C HIS A 72 9.19 2.99 16.61
N SER A 73 8.96 1.69 16.38
CA SER A 73 9.52 0.68 17.26
C SER A 73 11.01 0.56 16.93
N GLU A 74 11.86 0.40 17.95
CA GLU A 74 13.30 0.26 17.72
C GLU A 74 13.58 -0.86 16.71
N GLY A 75 14.36 -0.55 15.67
CA GLY A 75 14.75 -1.50 14.62
C GLY A 75 13.68 -1.83 13.57
N LEU A 76 12.44 -1.31 13.66
CA LEU A 76 11.39 -1.56 12.68
C LEU A 76 11.05 -0.29 11.88
N LEU A 77 11.07 -0.42 10.55
CA LEU A 77 10.53 0.58 9.63
C LEU A 77 9.20 0.09 9.06
N VAL A 78 8.14 0.86 9.28
CA VAL A 78 6.83 0.57 8.68
C VAL A 78 6.60 1.53 7.51
N LEU A 79 6.32 0.98 6.32
CA LEU A 79 6.07 1.71 5.09
C LEU A 79 4.62 1.48 4.64
N ASP A 80 3.87 2.56 4.48
CA ASP A 80 2.56 2.55 3.83
C ASP A 80 2.70 2.62 2.31
N LEU A 81 2.12 1.63 1.64
CA LEU A 81 1.95 1.54 0.21
C LEU A 81 0.63 2.23 -0.17
N SER A 82 0.75 3.27 -1.00
CA SER A 82 -0.37 4.08 -1.47
C SER A 82 -0.22 4.39 -2.95
N LYS A 83 -1.34 4.67 -3.63
CA LYS A 83 -1.35 4.98 -5.06
C LYS A 83 -0.70 6.34 -5.35
N GLY A 84 -0.10 6.44 -6.53
CA GLY A 84 0.55 7.65 -7.05
C GLY A 84 2.04 7.71 -6.72
N GLY A 85 2.58 8.93 -6.75
CA GLY A 85 3.99 9.20 -6.48
C GLY A 85 4.90 9.10 -7.72
N PRO A 86 6.21 9.32 -7.53
CA PRO A 86 7.15 9.50 -8.62
C PRO A 86 7.76 8.19 -9.15
N SER A 87 7.41 7.04 -8.56
CA SER A 87 7.96 5.75 -8.98
C SER A 87 7.41 5.34 -10.35
N VAL A 88 8.20 4.55 -11.08
CA VAL A 88 7.73 3.92 -12.32
C VAL A 88 6.51 3.02 -12.04
N PRO A 89 5.54 2.93 -12.97
CA PRO A 89 4.40 2.03 -12.83
C PRO A 89 4.81 0.59 -12.48
N GLY A 90 4.04 -0.06 -11.59
CA GLY A 90 4.31 -1.40 -11.09
C GLY A 90 5.43 -1.49 -10.04
N THR A 91 5.96 -0.35 -9.57
CA THR A 91 7.02 -0.29 -8.56
C THR A 91 6.73 0.81 -7.54
N ALA A 92 7.12 0.57 -6.30
CA ALA A 92 7.17 1.58 -5.24
C ALA A 92 8.56 1.55 -4.59
N ALA A 93 9.16 2.73 -4.37
CA ALA A 93 10.49 2.84 -3.78
C ALA A 93 10.53 3.81 -2.60
N TYR A 94 11.41 3.51 -1.64
CA TYR A 94 11.68 4.36 -0.47
C TYR A 94 13.20 4.46 -0.23
N GLN A 95 13.64 5.62 0.25
CA GLN A 95 15.04 5.83 0.64
C GLN A 95 15.13 6.53 1.98
N GLN A 96 16.08 6.09 2.82
CA GLN A 96 16.33 6.70 4.13
C GLN A 96 17.83 6.79 4.41
N SER A 97 18.29 8.00 4.75
CA SER A 97 19.64 8.25 5.26
C SER A 97 19.67 8.43 6.78
N ARG A 98 18.52 8.66 7.42
CA ARG A 98 18.39 8.91 8.86
C ARG A 98 18.80 7.68 9.65
N LYS A 99 19.68 7.88 10.65
CA LYS A 99 20.13 6.84 11.60
C LYS A 99 19.23 6.82 12.86
N PRO A 100 19.13 5.68 13.56
CA PRO A 100 19.65 4.35 13.17
C PRO A 100 18.91 3.80 11.94
N LEU A 101 19.59 2.97 11.14
CA LEU A 101 18.91 2.24 10.07
C LEU A 101 18.12 1.07 10.66
N PRO A 102 16.94 0.74 10.10
CA PRO A 102 16.12 -0.37 10.58
C PRO A 102 16.80 -1.72 10.31
N GLN A 103 16.39 -2.72 11.08
CA GLN A 103 16.74 -4.13 10.91
C GLN A 103 15.64 -4.88 10.15
N HIS A 104 14.39 -4.46 10.33
CA HIS A 104 13.21 -5.06 9.69
C HIS A 104 12.38 -3.99 9.00
N ILE A 105 11.75 -4.36 7.89
CA ILE A 105 10.82 -3.49 7.16
C ILE A 105 9.48 -4.19 7.02
N GLN A 106 8.41 -3.49 7.38
CA GLN A 106 7.05 -3.94 7.17
C GLN A 106 6.37 -3.04 6.15
N VAL A 107 5.78 -3.64 5.12
CA VAL A 107 4.97 -2.93 4.13
C VAL A 107 3.50 -3.12 4.50
N GLN A 108 2.79 -2.02 4.65
CA GLN A 108 1.36 -1.99 4.89
C GLN A 108 0.64 -1.37 3.71
N CYS A 109 -0.62 -1.76 3.49
CA CYS A 109 -1.52 -1.07 2.60
C CYS A 109 -2.89 -1.02 3.29
N GLN A 110 -3.45 0.18 3.38
CA GLN A 110 -4.72 0.43 4.09
C GLN A 110 -4.75 -0.16 5.52
N GLY A 111 -3.64 -0.02 6.25
CA GLY A 111 -3.49 -0.52 7.62
C GLY A 111 -3.35 -2.05 7.75
N LYS A 112 -3.30 -2.80 6.64
CA LYS A 112 -3.03 -4.24 6.63
C LYS A 112 -1.60 -4.50 6.20
N ARG A 113 -0.90 -5.39 6.89
CA ARG A 113 0.42 -5.87 6.47
C ARG A 113 0.29 -6.69 5.19
N VAL A 114 1.05 -6.32 4.16
CA VAL A 114 1.06 -6.96 2.85
C VAL A 114 2.40 -7.62 2.51
N ALA A 115 3.51 -7.13 3.09
CA ALA A 115 4.81 -7.79 3.00
C ALA A 115 5.68 -7.49 4.23
N THR A 116 6.69 -8.33 4.42
CA THR A 116 7.77 -8.14 5.41
C THR A 116 9.09 -8.38 4.71
N ILE A 117 10.10 -7.57 4.99
CA ILE A 117 11.46 -7.71 4.47
C ILE A 117 12.38 -7.81 5.68
N ASP A 118 12.86 -9.03 5.93
CA ASP A 118 13.77 -9.34 7.04
C ASP A 118 15.24 -9.33 6.63
N GLU A 119 15.52 -9.55 5.34
CA GLU A 119 16.86 -9.51 4.80
C GLU A 119 17.15 -8.13 4.19
N ILE A 120 18.00 -7.35 4.86
CA ILE A 120 18.53 -6.09 4.35
C ILE A 120 20.00 -6.30 3.98
N THR A 121 20.26 -6.43 2.68
CA THR A 121 21.62 -6.65 2.18
C THR A 121 22.47 -5.36 2.28
N VAL A 122 23.80 -5.48 2.20
CA VAL A 122 24.70 -4.32 2.19
C VAL A 122 25.50 -4.34 0.90
N ALA A 123 25.38 -3.27 0.12
CA ALA A 123 26.19 -3.03 -1.07
C ALA A 123 27.39 -2.15 -0.72
N TYR A 124 28.58 -2.55 -1.15
CA TYR A 124 29.86 -1.87 -0.91
C TYR A 124 30.44 -1.32 -2.20
#